data_AF-A0ABC9SNV6-F1
#
_entry.id   AF-A0ABC9SNV6-F1
#
_cell.length_a   1.000
_cell.length_b   1.000
_cell.length_c   1.000
_cell.angle_alpha   90.00
_cell.angle_beta   90.00
_cell.angle_gamma   90.00
#
_symmetry.space_group_name_H-M   'P 1'
#
loop_
_entity.id
_entity.type
_entity.pdbx_description
1 polymer ?
#
loop_
_entity_poly.entity_id
_entity_poly.type
_entity_poly.pdbx_seq_one_letter_code
_entity_poly.pdbx_strand_id
1 'polypeptide(L)'
;MIHYGKINVIAGFTAMLLAAMGGFALGATFDTNVVKDGQYILSIVRFYLREGHSHEMPIAMYNMIVGLWIDKVALSNRSKLIAS
;
A
#
# COMPACT_ATOMS: atom_id res chain seq x y z
N MET A 1 10.12 25.15 -10.01
CA MET A 1 10.22 23.83 -10.68
C MET A 1 8.99 23.02 -10.24
N ILE A 2 8.22 22.46 -11.17
CA ILE A 2 7.08 21.59 -10.80
C ILE A 2 7.68 20.26 -10.29
N HIS A 3 7.25 19.81 -9.11
CA HIS A 3 7.65 18.52 -8.55
C HIS A 3 6.55 17.50 -8.84
N TYR A 4 6.69 16.79 -9.96
CA TYR A 4 5.68 15.86 -10.45
C TYR A 4 5.47 14.69 -9.46
N GLY A 5 6.56 14.19 -8.87
CA GLY A 5 6.48 13.00 -8.01
C GLY A 5 6.02 13.24 -6.57
N LYS A 6 5.82 14.49 -6.14
CA LYS A 6 5.55 14.81 -4.73
C LYS A 6 4.30 14.10 -4.21
N ILE A 7 3.24 14.05 -5.01
CA ILE A 7 1.97 13.44 -4.60
C ILE A 7 2.11 11.93 -4.51
N ASN A 8 2.70 11.26 -5.50
CA ASN A 8 2.89 9.80 -5.43
C ASN A 8 3.79 9.40 -4.26
N VAL A 9 4.83 10.19 -3.95
CA VAL A 9 5.68 9.93 -2.77
C VAL A 9 4.85 10.01 -1.48
N ILE A 10 4.08 11.08 -1.28
CA ILE A 10 3.25 11.26 -0.08
C ILE A 10 2.21 10.13 0.01
N ALA A 11 1.47 9.88 -1.07
CA ALA A 11 0.45 8.85 -1.13
C ALA A 11 1.04 7.45 -0.89
N GLY A 12 2.18 7.14 -1.52
CA GLY A 12 2.89 5.88 -1.37
C GLY A 12 3.37 5.63 0.06
N PHE A 13 4.05 6.59 0.69
CA PHE A 13 4.48 6.44 2.08
C PHE A 13 3.31 6.37 3.07
N THR A 14 2.24 7.14 2.83
CA THR A 14 1.06 7.14 3.71
C THR A 14 0.33 5.80 3.63
N ALA A 15 0.08 5.29 2.42
CA ALA A 15 -0.53 3.98 2.21
C ALA A 15 0.34 2.85 2.77
N MET A 16 1.67 2.94 2.63
CA MET A 16 2.61 1.97 3.22
C MET A 16 2.51 1.93 4.75
N LEU A 17 2.42 3.09 5.39
CA LEU A 17 2.25 3.18 6.84
C LEU A 17 0.92 2.55 7.29
N LEU A 18 -0.18 2.85 6.59
CA LEU A 18 -1.48 2.26 6.87
C LEU A 18 -1.47 0.74 6.70
N ALA A 19 -0.88 0.24 5.62
CA ALA A 19 -0.72 -1.18 5.39
C ALA A 19 0.13 -1.84 6.50
N ALA A 20 1.21 -1.21 6.93
CA ALA A 20 2.04 -1.71 8.04
C ALA A 20 1.24 -1.77 9.35
N MET A 21 0.48 -0.72 9.68
CA MET A 21 -0.41 -0.71 10.85
C MET A 21 -1.47 -1.83 10.77
N GLY A 22 -2.04 -2.06 9.58
CA GLY A 22 -2.97 -3.16 9.33
C GLY A 22 -2.33 -4.53 9.55
N GLY A 23 -1.09 -4.71 9.09
CA GLY A 23 -0.29 -5.91 9.34
C GLY A 23 -0.02 -6.14 10.84
N PHE A 24 0.35 -5.10 11.58
CA PHE A 24 0.50 -5.17 13.03
C PHE A 24 -0.80 -5.54 13.74
N ALA A 25 -1.92 -4.93 13.37
CA ALA A 25 -3.23 -5.25 13.93
C ALA A 25 -3.65 -6.69 13.61
N LEU A 26 -3.38 -7.18 12.40
CA LEU A 26 -3.58 -8.59 12.02
C LEU A 26 -2.73 -9.53 12.88
N GLY A 27 -1.48 -9.20 13.16
CA GLY A 27 -0.63 -10.00 14.05
C GLY A 27 -1.11 -9.97 15.50
N ALA A 28 -1.38 -8.78 16.03
CA ALA A 28 -1.75 -8.58 17.44
C ALA A 28 -3.09 -9.21 17.82
N THR A 29 -4.04 -9.25 16.88
CA THR A 29 -5.37 -9.83 17.13
C THR A 29 -5.45 -11.33 16.81
N PHE A 30 -4.33 -11.99 16.51
CA PHE A 30 -4.29 -13.41 16.11
C PHE A 30 -4.67 -14.33 17.26
N ASP A 31 -5.85 -14.94 17.13
CA ASP A 31 -6.40 -15.84 18.13
C ASP A 31 -5.89 -17.26 17.82
N THR A 32 -5.51 -17.98 18.88
CA THR A 32 -5.00 -19.35 18.80
C THR A 32 -6.06 -20.35 18.31
N ASN A 33 -7.36 -20.00 18.37
CA ASN A 33 -8.48 -20.86 17.94
C ASN A 33 -9.01 -20.52 16.53
N VAL A 34 -8.24 -19.80 15.71
CA VAL A 34 -8.66 -19.40 14.35
C VAL A 34 -8.80 -20.59 13.39
N VAL A 35 -8.20 -21.74 13.71
CA VAL A 35 -8.35 -22.96 12.91
C VAL A 35 -9.45 -23.83 13.53
N LYS A 36 -10.57 -23.97 12.80
CA LYS A 36 -11.65 -24.89 13.16
C LYS A 36 -11.84 -25.87 12.01
N ASP A 37 -11.79 -27.16 12.31
CA ASP A 37 -11.92 -28.23 11.31
C ASP A 37 -10.94 -28.11 10.13
N GLY A 38 -9.72 -27.62 10.40
CA GLY A 38 -8.68 -27.41 9.39
C GLY A 38 -8.86 -26.15 8.53
N GLN A 39 -9.92 -25.38 8.74
CA GLN A 39 -10.17 -24.12 8.04
C GLN A 39 -9.80 -22.91 8.90
N TYR A 40 -9.15 -21.94 8.27
CA TYR A 40 -8.90 -20.63 8.86
C TYR A 40 -10.19 -19.81 8.89
N ILE A 41 -10.80 -19.69 10.07
CA ILE A 41 -11.98 -18.85 10.29
C ILE A 41 -11.50 -17.42 10.60
N LEU A 42 -11.51 -16.58 9.57
CA LEU A 42 -11.29 -15.14 9.73
C LEU A 42 -12.62 -14.44 9.99
N SER A 43 -12.65 -13.52 10.96
CA SER A 43 -13.75 -12.57 11.06
C SER A 43 -13.77 -11.68 9.82
N ILE A 44 -14.94 -11.17 9.45
CA ILE A 44 -15.10 -10.27 8.30
C ILE A 44 -14.15 -9.07 8.36
N VAL A 45 -13.89 -8.55 9.56
CA VAL A 45 -12.96 -7.45 9.80
C VAL A 45 -11.53 -7.85 9.44
N ARG A 46 -11.08 -9.04 9.86
CA ARG A 46 -9.72 -9.52 9.54
C ARG A 46 -9.57 -9.87 8.08
N PHE A 47 -10.63 -10.38 7.45
CA PHE A 47 -10.63 -10.62 6.01
C PHE A 47 -10.32 -9.31 5.27
N TYR A 48 -11.13 -8.25 5.46
CA TYR A 48 -10.87 -6.98 4.80
C TYR A 48 -9.55 -6.33 5.19
N LEU A 49 -9.13 -6.46 6.45
CA LEU A 49 -7.85 -5.92 6.90
C LEU A 49 -6.66 -6.63 6.22
N ARG A 50 -6.75 -7.95 6.01
CA ARG A 50 -5.75 -8.74 5.27
C ARG A 50 -5.73 -8.36 3.80
N GLU A 51 -6.89 -8.23 3.17
CA GLU A 51 -6.99 -7.84 1.77
C GLU A 51 -6.41 -6.43 1.56
N GLY A 52 -6.80 -5.47 2.40
CA GLY A 52 -6.26 -4.11 2.41
C GLY A 52 -4.73 -4.13 2.59
N HIS A 53 -4.22 -4.77 3.63
CA HIS A 53 -2.78 -4.92 3.83
C HIS A 53 -2.05 -5.49 2.60
N SER A 54 -2.55 -6.60 2.04
CA SER A 54 -1.86 -7.33 0.96
C SER A 54 -1.88 -6.58 -0.38
N HIS A 55 -2.96 -5.86 -0.68
CA HIS A 55 -3.16 -5.20 -1.97
C HIS A 55 -2.72 -3.73 -1.97
N GLU A 56 -2.82 -3.04 -0.83
CA GLU A 56 -2.36 -1.65 -0.70
C GLU A 56 -0.83 -1.57 -0.75
N MET A 57 -0.11 -2.59 -0.28
CA MET A 57 1.37 -2.60 -0.30
C MET A 57 1.96 -2.48 -1.72
N PRO A 58 1.60 -3.31 -2.71
CA PRO A 58 2.08 -3.16 -4.09
C PRO A 58 1.76 -1.80 -4.72
N ILE A 59 0.55 -1.28 -4.48
CA ILE A 59 0.11 0.02 -5.02
C ILE A 59 0.91 1.17 -4.37
N ALA A 60 1.11 1.10 -3.06
CA ALA A 60 1.93 2.05 -2.32
C ALA A 60 3.39 2.05 -2.81
N MET A 61 3.97 0.87 -3.01
CA MET A 61 5.32 0.72 -3.57
C MET A 61 5.42 1.31 -4.97
N TYR A 62 4.45 1.03 -5.84
CA TYR A 62 4.41 1.60 -7.18
C TYR A 62 4.43 3.14 -7.13
N ASN A 63 3.57 3.74 -6.32
CA ASN A 63 3.51 5.19 -6.15
C ASN A 63 4.82 5.77 -5.59
N MET A 64 5.47 5.10 -4.64
CA MET A 64 6.79 5.52 -4.16
C MET A 64 7.83 5.50 -5.28
N ILE A 65 7.93 4.41 -6.04
CA ILE A 65 8.92 4.26 -7.11
C ILE A 65 8.69 5.32 -8.19
N VAL A 66 7.45 5.48 -8.66
CA VAL A 66 7.10 6.49 -9.66
C VAL A 66 7.43 7.89 -9.13
N GLY A 67 6.99 8.22 -7.92
CA GLY A 67 7.24 9.53 -7.32
C GLY A 67 8.72 9.87 -7.16
N LEU A 68 9.58 8.90 -6.84
CA LEU A 68 11.03 9.11 -6.69
C LEU A 68 11.78 9.30 -8.02
N TRP A 69 11.20 8.85 -9.13
CA TRP A 69 11.87 8.79 -10.43
C TRP A 69 11.27 9.71 -11.50
N ILE A 70 10.00 10.09 -11.40
CA ILE A 70 9.27 10.80 -12.46
C ILE A 70 9.87 12.17 -12.82
N ASP A 71 10.49 12.85 -11.86
CA ASP A 71 11.20 14.11 -12.11
C ASP A 71 12.52 13.89 -12.86
N LYS A 72 13.14 12.70 -12.73
CA LYS A 72 14.48 12.35 -13.26
C LYS A 72 14.45 11.74 -14.66
N VAL A 73 13.31 11.22 -15.10
CA VAL A 73 13.19 10.58 -16.42
C VAL A 73 13.11 11.61 -17.56
N ALA A 74 13.73 11.29 -18.70
CA ALA A 74 13.73 12.11 -19.90
C ALA A 74 12.42 11.97 -20.70
N LEU A 75 11.29 12.32 -20.06
CA LEU A 75 9.95 12.30 -20.66
C LEU A 75 9.40 13.72 -20.82
N SER A 76 8.40 13.88 -21.68
CA SER A 76 7.68 15.15 -21.84
C SER A 76 6.97 15.54 -20.55
N ASN A 77 6.82 16.85 -20.31
CA ASN A 77 6.08 17.37 -19.15
C ASN A 77 4.64 16.85 -19.09
N ARG A 78 4.01 16.64 -20.26
CA ARG A 78 2.65 16.06 -20.34
C ARG A 78 2.64 14.61 -19.85
N SER A 79 3.60 13.80 -20.26
CA SER A 79 3.72 12.41 -19.83
C SER A 79 3.99 12.30 -18.33
N LYS A 80 4.85 13.18 -17.79
CA LYS A 80 5.11 13.27 -16.34
C LYS A 80 3.83 13.61 -15.58
N LEU A 81 3.07 14.62 -16.04
CA LEU A 81 1.81 15.02 -15.41
C LEU A 81 0.77 13.89 -15.37
N ILE A 82 0.67 13.06 -16.41
CA ILE A 82 -0.28 11.94 -16.47
C ILE A 82 0.08 10.82 -15.49
N ALA A 83 1.38 10.60 -15.25
CA ALA A 83 1.88 9.58 -14.35
C ALA A 83 2.12 10.08 -12.91
N SER A 84 1.84 11.36 -12.64
CA SER A 84 1.90 11.98 -11.30
C SER A 84 0.61 11.77 -10.52
#